data_AF-A0A6P4FBP6-F1
#
_entry.id   AF-A0A6P4FBP6-F1
#
_cell.length_a   1.000
_cell.length_b   1.000
_cell.length_c   1.000
_cell.angle_alpha   90.00
_cell.angle_beta   90.00
_cell.angle_gamma   90.00
#
_symmetry.space_group_name_H-M   'P 1'
#
loop_
_entity.id
_entity.type
_entity.pdbx_description
1 polymer ?
#
loop_
_entity_poly.entity_id
_entity_poly.type
_entity_poly.pdbx_seq_one_letter_code
_entity_poly.pdbx_strand_id
1 'polypeptide(L)'
;MRKTWVKRENIYFKPFYKQKSKMFLLLIFLVGISFIAYQLPGVPAPWNLQQIKRKHQQMMQSLGSKQRDVDDFDGEGVDAVNPAVGATSAVAGHEDPIKIVRGTRLFDYDAYKPNFEGKFRCLDGSKDIAFDHLNDNYCDCEDDGSDEPSTNACAKGRFYCRYQKRHITGRGLDVYVASSRINDHVCDCCDGSDEWTTGAKCPNDCA
;
A
#
# COMPACT_ATOMS: atom_id res chain seq x y z
N MET A 1 6.96 8.61 -57.10
CA MET A 1 8.22 8.42 -56.35
C MET A 1 7.98 7.40 -55.23
N ARG A 2 8.71 6.28 -55.19
CA ARG A 2 8.57 5.28 -54.11
C ARG A 2 9.41 5.71 -52.91
N LYS A 3 8.78 5.87 -51.74
CA LYS A 3 9.48 6.13 -50.48
C LYS A 3 9.99 4.80 -49.94
N THR A 4 11.31 4.62 -49.89
CA THR A 4 11.94 3.49 -49.20
C THR A 4 12.19 3.88 -47.75
N TRP A 5 11.78 3.02 -46.82
CA TRP A 5 11.98 3.22 -45.40
C TRP A 5 13.39 2.73 -45.01
N VAL A 6 14.26 3.65 -44.60
CA VAL A 6 15.59 3.32 -44.05
C VAL A 6 15.49 3.41 -42.53
N LYS A 7 15.89 2.35 -41.81
CA LYS A 7 15.87 2.34 -40.35
C LYS A 7 16.77 3.45 -39.79
N ARG A 8 16.26 4.17 -38.78
CA ARG A 8 16.90 5.36 -38.19
C ARG A 8 18.32 5.06 -37.67
N GLU A 9 18.59 3.84 -37.20
CA GLU A 9 19.93 3.44 -36.74
C GLU A 9 21.03 3.40 -37.81
N ASN A 10 20.66 3.37 -39.10
CA ASN A 10 21.62 3.34 -40.21
C ASN A 10 21.92 4.73 -40.80
N ILE A 11 21.25 5.78 -40.30
CA ILE A 11 21.36 7.15 -40.83
C ILE A 11 22.45 7.96 -40.10
N TYR A 12 22.79 7.59 -38.86
CA TYR A 12 23.78 8.33 -38.06
C TYR A 12 24.96 7.46 -37.68
N PHE A 13 26.17 7.93 -38.02
CA PHE A 13 27.42 7.36 -37.54
C PHE A 13 27.44 7.39 -36.01
N LYS A 14 27.46 6.23 -35.35
CA LYS A 14 27.48 6.13 -33.89
C LYS A 14 28.75 6.80 -33.38
N PRO A 15 28.68 7.87 -32.58
CA PRO A 15 29.88 8.57 -32.12
C PRO A 15 30.74 7.59 -31.30
N PHE A 16 32.03 7.56 -31.62
CA PHE A 16 33.05 6.65 -31.09
C PHE A 16 33.04 6.53 -29.55
N TYR A 17 32.57 7.57 -28.86
CA TYR A 17 32.38 7.61 -27.41
C TYR A 17 31.38 6.58 -26.85
N LYS A 18 30.33 6.19 -27.60
CA LYS A 18 29.26 5.29 -27.11
C LYS A 18 29.69 3.81 -27.03
N GLN A 19 30.75 3.42 -27.73
CA GLN A 19 31.33 2.07 -27.66
C GLN A 19 32.41 2.01 -26.57
N LYS A 20 33.22 3.08 -26.44
CA LYS A 20 34.24 3.21 -25.38
C LYS A 20 33.62 3.38 -23.99
N SER A 21 32.49 4.08 -23.87
CA SER A 21 31.81 4.25 -22.57
C SER A 21 31.26 2.94 -22.00
N LYS A 22 30.74 2.05 -22.86
CA LYS A 22 30.28 0.71 -22.45
C LYS A 22 31.43 -0.15 -21.94
N MET A 23 32.58 -0.11 -22.61
CA MET A 23 33.78 -0.83 -22.16
C MET A 23 34.34 -0.25 -20.85
N PHE A 24 34.31 1.07 -20.68
CA PHE A 24 34.74 1.74 -19.45
C PHE A 24 33.82 1.41 -18.26
N LEU A 25 32.50 1.41 -18.45
CA LEU A 25 31.53 1.03 -17.40
C LEU A 25 31.67 -0.45 -17.00
N LEU A 26 31.89 -1.35 -17.97
CA LEU A 26 32.16 -2.75 -17.67
C LEU A 26 33.46 -2.93 -16.88
N LEU A 27 34.50 -2.16 -17.21
CA LEU A 27 35.78 -2.23 -16.49
C LEU A 27 35.64 -1.73 -15.05
N ILE A 28 34.92 -0.63 -14.82
CA ILE A 28 34.60 -0.14 -13.47
C ILE A 28 33.82 -1.19 -12.67
N PHE A 29 32.83 -1.82 -13.30
CA PHE A 29 32.03 -2.86 -12.65
C PHE A 29 32.85 -4.08 -12.26
N LEU A 30 33.75 -4.55 -13.14
CA LEU A 30 34.64 -5.68 -12.86
C LEU A 30 35.68 -5.37 -11.78
N VAL A 31 36.23 -4.15 -11.77
CA VAL A 31 37.14 -3.69 -10.72
C VAL A 31 36.41 -3.59 -9.37
N GLY A 32 35.16 -3.12 -9.36
CA GLY A 32 34.31 -3.09 -8.18
C GLY A 32 34.02 -4.50 -7.62
N ILE A 33 33.67 -5.46 -8.49
CA ILE A 33 33.47 -6.86 -8.08
C ILE A 33 34.76 -7.46 -7.51
N SER A 34 35.91 -7.21 -8.17
CA SER A 34 37.21 -7.68 -7.70
C SER A 34 37.57 -7.10 -6.33
N PHE A 35 37.32 -5.80 -6.12
CA PHE A 35 37.54 -5.15 -4.82
C PHE A 35 36.63 -5.72 -3.74
N ILE A 36 35.34 -5.93 -4.02
CA ILE A 36 34.39 -6.54 -3.07
C ILE A 36 34.83 -7.98 -2.74
N ALA A 37 35.22 -8.79 -3.72
CA ALA A 37 35.73 -10.13 -3.51
C ALA A 37 37.02 -10.16 -2.66
N TYR A 38 37.88 -9.16 -2.80
CA TYR A 38 39.11 -9.03 -2.03
C TYR A 38 38.88 -8.57 -0.58
N GLN A 39 37.83 -7.77 -0.33
CA GLN A 39 37.43 -7.33 1.02
C GLN A 39 36.58 -8.37 1.78
N LEU A 40 35.97 -9.33 1.07
CA LEU A 40 35.07 -10.34 1.63
C LEU A 40 35.69 -11.48 2.49
N PRO A 41 37.01 -11.78 2.51
CA PRO A 41 37.52 -12.88 3.34
C PRO A 41 37.45 -12.63 4.86
N GLY A 42 37.05 -11.44 5.31
CA GLY A 42 37.09 -11.05 6.73
C GLY A 42 35.81 -10.49 7.33
N VAL A 43 34.70 -10.41 6.59
CA VAL A 43 33.43 -9.88 7.14
C VAL A 43 32.55 -11.07 7.56
N PRO A 44 32.27 -11.27 8.86
CA PRO A 44 31.23 -12.19 9.25
C PRO A 44 29.91 -11.62 8.72
N ALA A 45 29.40 -12.17 7.62
CA ALA A 45 28.14 -11.70 7.05
C ALA A 45 27.00 -11.99 8.06
N PRO A 46 26.33 -10.97 8.62
CA PRO A 46 25.19 -11.18 9.50
C PRO A 46 23.89 -11.42 8.71
N TRP A 47 23.99 -11.70 7.40
CA TRP A 47 22.85 -11.92 6.51
C TRP A 47 22.40 -13.37 6.59
N ASN A 48 21.83 -13.76 7.74
CA ASN A 48 21.12 -15.03 7.82
C ASN A 48 19.82 -14.92 7.00
N LEU A 49 19.85 -15.38 5.76
CA LEU A 49 18.71 -15.35 4.83
C LEU A 49 17.47 -16.04 5.42
N GLN A 50 17.65 -17.06 6.26
CA GLN A 50 16.53 -17.70 6.97
C GLN A 50 15.93 -16.77 8.02
N GLN A 51 16.74 -15.98 8.72
CA GLN A 51 16.25 -15.01 9.71
C GLN A 51 15.46 -13.89 9.03
N ILE A 52 15.91 -13.41 7.87
CA ILE A 52 15.18 -12.40 7.08
C ILE A 52 13.87 -12.95 6.55
N LYS A 53 13.87 -14.18 6.01
CA LYS A 53 12.64 -14.87 5.58
C LYS A 53 11.66 -15.07 6.73
N ARG A 54 12.13 -15.43 7.93
CA ARG A 54 11.30 -15.57 9.14
C ARG A 54 10.68 -14.24 9.56
N LYS A 55 11.47 -13.16 9.62
CA LYS A 55 10.95 -11.81 9.93
C LYS A 55 9.92 -11.35 8.90
N HIS A 56 10.16 -11.60 7.61
CA HIS A 56 9.20 -11.26 6.57
C HIS A 56 7.91 -12.09 6.69
N GLN A 57 8.00 -13.39 6.96
CA GLN A 57 6.81 -14.20 7.24
C GLN A 57 6.04 -13.72 8.46
N GLN A 58 6.73 -13.34 9.54
CA GLN A 58 6.11 -12.77 10.75
C GLN A 58 5.39 -11.45 10.43
N MET A 59 6.00 -10.57 9.64
CA MET A 59 5.39 -9.32 9.17
C MET A 59 4.15 -9.58 8.29
N MET A 60 4.21 -10.58 7.40
CA MET A 60 3.05 -10.95 6.58
C MET A 60 1.92 -11.58 7.41
N GLN A 61 2.25 -12.21 8.54
CA GLN A 61 1.27 -12.74 9.48
C GLN A 61 0.63 -11.65 10.35
N SER A 62 1.38 -10.62 10.75
CA SER A 62 0.84 -9.49 11.54
C SER A 62 -0.11 -8.59 10.73
N LEU A 63 -0.04 -8.62 9.40
CA LEU A 63 -1.01 -7.92 8.53
C LEU A 63 -2.45 -8.48 8.64
N GLY A 64 -2.64 -9.58 9.36
CA GLY A 64 -3.93 -10.18 9.66
C GLY A 64 -4.53 -10.94 8.47
N SER A 65 -5.31 -11.98 8.76
CA SER A 65 -6.10 -12.67 7.75
C SER A 65 -7.10 -11.69 7.11
N LYS A 66 -7.34 -11.88 5.81
CA LYS A 66 -8.28 -11.13 4.98
C LYS A 66 -9.69 -11.17 5.58
N GLN A 67 -10.05 -10.17 6.38
CA GLN A 67 -11.44 -9.72 6.47
C GLN A 67 -11.74 -9.18 5.07
N ARG A 68 -12.46 -9.96 4.25
CA ARG A 68 -13.17 -9.31 3.17
C ARG A 68 -14.13 -8.38 3.87
N ASP A 69 -14.00 -7.07 3.67
CA ASP A 69 -15.16 -6.21 3.71
C ASP A 69 -16.06 -6.67 2.55
N VAL A 70 -16.74 -7.81 2.73
CA VAL A 70 -18.00 -8.04 2.07
C VAL A 70 -18.95 -7.17 2.87
N ASP A 71 -18.94 -5.88 2.55
CA ASP A 71 -20.10 -5.05 2.87
C ASP A 71 -21.17 -5.56 1.90
N ASP A 72 -21.84 -6.66 2.29
CA ASP A 72 -23.10 -7.11 1.70
C ASP A 72 -24.10 -5.99 2.03
N PHE A 73 -24.07 -4.93 1.23
CA PHE A 73 -25.20 -4.04 1.12
C PHE A 73 -26.22 -4.77 0.25
N ASP A 74 -26.94 -5.68 0.90
CA ASP A 74 -28.13 -6.32 0.36
C ASP A 74 -29.16 -5.23 0.03
N GLY A 75 -29.12 -4.76 -1.21
CA GLY A 75 -30.30 -4.23 -1.86
C GLY A 75 -31.27 -5.39 -2.04
N GLU A 76 -32.32 -5.43 -1.22
CA GLU A 76 -33.41 -6.40 -1.27
C GLU A 76 -33.82 -6.80 -2.70
N GLY A 77 -33.82 -8.11 -2.94
CA GLY A 77 -34.30 -8.72 -4.17
C GLY A 77 -34.30 -10.26 -4.12
N VAL A 78 -35.11 -10.82 -3.21
CA VAL A 78 -35.79 -12.14 -3.25
C VAL A 78 -35.06 -13.34 -3.89
N ASP A 79 -34.68 -14.34 -3.06
CA ASP A 79 -35.22 -15.72 -3.04
C ASP A 79 -34.24 -16.72 -2.39
N ALA A 80 -34.75 -17.49 -1.44
CA ALA A 80 -34.02 -18.43 -0.60
C ALA A 80 -33.73 -19.77 -1.31
N VAL A 81 -32.49 -20.29 -1.25
CA VAL A 81 -32.20 -21.75 -1.21
C VAL A 81 -30.87 -22.05 -0.46
N ASN A 82 -31.02 -22.65 0.73
CA ASN A 82 -30.23 -23.60 1.53
C ASN A 82 -28.67 -23.75 1.49
N PRO A 83 -28.05 -24.13 2.64
CA PRO A 83 -26.62 -24.29 2.82
C PRO A 83 -26.13 -25.75 2.65
N ALA A 84 -25.02 -25.92 1.93
CA ALA A 84 -23.99 -26.95 2.11
C ALA A 84 -23.09 -26.92 0.87
N VAL A 85 -21.76 -26.90 1.05
CA VAL A 85 -20.79 -27.86 0.50
C VAL A 85 -19.40 -27.38 0.92
N GLY A 86 -18.70 -28.24 1.66
CA GLY A 86 -17.32 -28.03 2.07
C GLY A 86 -16.32 -28.20 0.92
N ALA A 87 -15.16 -27.58 1.14
CA ALA A 87 -13.83 -27.89 0.62
C ALA A 87 -13.70 -28.52 -0.78
N THR A 88 -13.05 -27.80 -1.69
CA THR A 88 -11.68 -28.11 -2.18
C THR A 88 -11.39 -27.28 -3.42
N SER A 89 -10.21 -26.67 -3.49
CA SER A 89 -9.25 -26.82 -4.59
C SER A 89 -8.29 -25.64 -4.62
N ALA A 90 -7.01 -25.98 -4.43
CA ALA A 90 -5.88 -25.11 -4.68
C ALA A 90 -5.76 -24.84 -6.19
N VAL A 91 -5.79 -23.58 -6.60
CA VAL A 91 -5.28 -23.12 -7.90
C VAL A 91 -4.55 -21.78 -7.71
N ALA A 92 -3.32 -21.79 -8.25
CA ALA A 92 -2.34 -20.73 -8.50
C ALA A 92 -2.73 -19.26 -8.29
N GLY A 93 -1.83 -18.55 -7.59
CA GLY A 93 -1.60 -17.12 -7.78
C GLY A 93 -2.76 -16.22 -7.39
N HIS A 94 -3.23 -16.32 -6.15
CA HIS A 94 -4.06 -15.27 -5.57
C HIS A 94 -3.13 -14.09 -5.29
N GLU A 95 -3.06 -13.10 -6.19
CA GLU A 95 -2.58 -11.78 -5.81
C GLU A 95 -3.48 -11.32 -4.65
N ASP A 96 -2.93 -11.34 -3.44
CA ASP A 96 -3.62 -10.84 -2.27
C ASP A 96 -4.02 -9.39 -2.57
N PRO A 97 -5.32 -9.06 -2.61
CA PRO A 97 -5.73 -7.69 -2.86
C PRO A 97 -5.07 -6.82 -1.79
N ILE A 98 -4.35 -5.82 -2.26
CA ILE A 98 -3.73 -4.75 -1.49
C ILE A 98 -4.75 -4.28 -0.43
N LYS A 99 -4.50 -4.62 0.84
CA LYS A 99 -5.35 -4.25 1.97
C LYS A 99 -5.06 -2.78 2.31
N ILE A 100 -5.81 -1.88 1.70
CA ILE A 100 -5.75 -0.44 2.01
C ILE A 100 -6.41 -0.23 3.38
N VAL A 101 -5.72 0.45 4.28
CA VAL A 101 -6.26 0.81 5.60
C VAL A 101 -7.41 1.79 5.41
N ARG A 102 -8.57 1.53 6.05
CA ARG A 102 -9.74 2.41 5.95
C ARG A 102 -9.39 3.82 6.45
N GLY A 103 -9.98 4.85 5.84
CA GLY A 103 -9.73 6.23 6.23
C GLY A 103 -8.37 6.78 5.81
N THR A 104 -7.57 6.07 5.00
CA THR A 104 -6.27 6.55 4.51
C THR A 104 -6.34 7.09 3.08
N ARG A 105 -5.42 8.00 2.73
CA ARG A 105 -5.24 8.43 1.33
C ARG A 105 -4.59 7.32 0.53
N LEU A 106 -5.05 7.15 -0.72
CA LEU A 106 -4.44 6.20 -1.64
C LEU A 106 -2.93 6.46 -1.88
N PHE A 107 -2.50 7.73 -1.83
CA PHE A 107 -1.09 8.10 -1.96
C PHE A 107 -0.23 7.72 -0.75
N ASP A 108 -0.82 7.67 0.44
CA ASP A 108 -0.10 7.34 1.68
C ASP A 108 -0.03 5.83 1.92
N TYR A 109 -0.62 5.01 1.04
CA TYR A 109 -0.71 3.56 1.21
C TYR A 109 0.62 2.89 1.56
N ASP A 110 1.72 3.32 0.95
CA ASP A 110 3.05 2.77 1.21
C ASP A 110 3.59 3.12 2.60
N ALA A 111 3.15 4.23 3.20
CA ALA A 111 3.54 4.67 4.54
C ALA A 111 2.82 3.88 5.65
N TYR A 112 1.61 3.38 5.37
CA TYR A 112 0.84 2.52 6.28
C TYR A 112 1.25 1.04 6.23
N LYS A 113 2.42 0.73 5.67
CA LYS A 113 3.01 -0.61 5.72
C LYS A 113 3.96 -0.72 6.92
N PRO A 114 4.00 -1.87 7.62
CA PRO A 114 4.99 -2.08 8.66
C PRO A 114 6.40 -2.03 8.06
N ASN A 115 7.32 -1.40 8.79
CA ASN A 115 8.73 -1.42 8.43
C ASN A 115 9.34 -2.81 8.66
N PHE A 116 10.64 -2.98 8.37
CA PHE A 116 11.36 -4.25 8.56
C PHE A 116 11.38 -4.78 10.00
N GLU A 117 11.05 -3.94 10.98
CA GLU A 117 10.94 -4.29 12.40
C GLU A 117 9.49 -4.59 12.83
N GLY A 118 8.50 -4.46 11.94
CA GLY A 118 7.09 -4.63 12.28
C GLY A 118 6.48 -3.41 12.98
N LYS A 119 7.06 -2.22 12.79
CA LYS A 119 6.58 -0.96 13.36
C LYS A 119 5.96 -0.05 12.31
N PHE A 120 5.01 0.77 12.74
CA PHE A 120 4.48 1.90 11.97
C PHE A 120 5.23 3.17 12.38
N ARG A 121 5.56 4.03 11.41
CA ARG A 121 6.16 5.35 11.63
C ARG A 121 5.05 6.39 11.43
N CYS A 122 4.80 7.25 12.41
CA CYS A 122 3.88 8.38 12.26
C CYS A 122 4.27 9.21 11.01
N LEU A 123 3.30 9.74 10.27
CA LEU A 123 3.54 10.41 8.99
C LEU A 123 4.33 11.72 9.13
N ASP A 124 4.21 12.38 10.28
CA ASP A 124 5.03 13.53 10.69
C ASP A 124 6.50 13.17 11.00
N GLY A 125 6.81 11.89 11.13
CA GLY A 125 8.14 11.39 11.48
C GLY A 125 8.45 11.36 12.98
N SER A 126 7.51 11.75 13.86
CA SER A 126 7.72 11.96 15.30
C SER A 126 8.21 10.70 16.04
N LYS A 127 7.50 9.58 15.90
CA LYS A 127 7.83 8.31 16.56
C LYS A 127 7.51 7.07 15.72
N ASP A 128 8.14 5.96 16.09
CA ASP A 128 7.79 4.61 15.63
C ASP A 128 6.97 3.89 16.71
N ILE A 129 5.82 3.33 16.34
CA ILE A 129 4.95 2.53 17.22
C ILE A 129 4.83 1.10 16.69
N ALA A 130 4.39 0.16 17.55
CA ALA A 130 4.11 -1.21 17.07
C ALA A 130 2.97 -1.17 16.04
N PHE A 131 3.03 -1.99 14.99
CA PHE A 131 1.98 -1.99 13.97
C PHE A 131 0.59 -2.38 14.53
N ASP A 132 0.56 -3.12 15.64
CA ASP A 132 -0.66 -3.50 16.33
C ASP A 132 -1.38 -2.32 17.02
N HIS A 133 -0.70 -1.17 17.18
CA HIS A 133 -1.29 0.07 17.68
C HIS A 133 -1.96 0.91 16.58
N LEU A 134 -1.98 0.42 15.33
CA LEU A 134 -2.66 1.11 14.25
C LEU A 134 -4.17 0.82 14.29
N ASN A 135 -5.00 1.85 14.44
CA ASN A 135 -6.44 1.76 14.65
C ASN A 135 -6.83 0.97 15.90
N ASP A 136 -6.12 1.18 17.01
CA ASP A 136 -6.36 0.52 18.29
C ASP A 136 -7.26 1.34 19.25
N ASN A 137 -7.86 2.43 18.74
CA ASN A 137 -8.66 3.38 19.49
C ASN A 137 -7.86 4.18 20.56
N TYR A 138 -6.54 4.24 20.44
CA TYR A 138 -5.68 5.06 21.29
C TYR A 138 -4.82 5.99 20.44
N CYS A 139 -4.77 7.28 20.80
CA CYS A 139 -3.98 8.24 20.03
C CYS A 139 -2.51 8.23 20.46
N ASP A 140 -1.71 7.50 19.72
CA ASP A 140 -0.27 7.48 19.78
C ASP A 140 0.34 8.69 19.05
N CYS A 141 0.02 8.97 17.79
CA CYS A 141 0.63 10.06 17.04
C CYS A 141 -0.09 11.40 17.32
N GLU A 142 0.19 12.04 18.46
CA GLU A 142 -0.54 13.23 18.94
C GLU A 142 -0.52 14.46 17.99
N ASP A 143 0.50 14.55 17.14
CA ASP A 143 0.72 15.70 16.27
C ASP A 143 -0.03 15.64 14.95
N ASP A 144 -0.14 14.46 14.33
CA ASP A 144 -0.82 14.26 13.04
C ASP A 144 -2.03 13.31 13.10
N GLY A 145 -2.16 12.50 14.16
CA GLY A 145 -3.19 11.48 14.32
C GLY A 145 -3.14 10.38 13.27
N SER A 146 -1.96 10.11 12.69
CA SER A 146 -1.79 9.19 11.58
C SER A 146 -1.90 7.71 11.93
N ASP A 147 -1.83 7.37 13.21
CA ASP A 147 -2.02 6.02 13.74
C ASP A 147 -3.50 5.60 13.76
N GLU A 148 -4.42 6.55 13.82
CA GLU A 148 -5.86 6.30 13.94
C GLU A 148 -6.66 6.81 12.73
N PRO A 149 -6.35 6.39 11.49
CA PRO A 149 -7.08 6.85 10.29
C PRO A 149 -8.52 6.36 10.24
N SER A 150 -8.86 5.25 10.91
CA SER A 150 -10.20 4.68 10.97
C SER A 150 -10.79 4.71 12.37
N THR A 151 -10.33 5.56 13.29
CA THR A 151 -11.03 5.72 14.57
C THR A 151 -11.10 7.19 14.99
N ASN A 152 -12.00 7.50 15.89
CA ASN A 152 -12.18 8.84 16.44
C ASN A 152 -11.25 9.17 17.61
N ALA A 153 -10.17 8.40 17.83
CA ALA A 153 -9.32 8.54 19.02
C ALA A 153 -8.41 9.79 18.98
N CYS A 154 -7.92 10.20 17.81
CA CYS A 154 -7.01 11.34 17.68
C CYS A 154 -7.74 12.64 17.33
N ALA A 155 -7.63 13.69 18.14
CA ALA A 155 -8.29 14.98 17.89
C ALA A 155 -7.87 15.69 16.58
N LYS A 156 -6.63 15.46 16.12
CA LYS A 156 -6.09 15.99 14.85
C LYS A 156 -6.19 15.00 13.69
N GLY A 157 -6.73 13.80 13.95
CA GLY A 157 -6.87 12.74 12.97
C GLY A 157 -7.81 13.14 11.83
N ARG A 158 -7.56 12.56 10.66
CA ARG A 158 -8.34 12.81 9.44
C ARG A 158 -8.78 11.49 8.84
N PHE A 159 -10.07 11.39 8.59
CA PHE A 159 -10.64 10.24 7.88
C PHE A 159 -10.83 10.60 6.41
N TYR A 160 -10.18 9.85 5.53
CA TYR A 160 -10.37 10.00 4.09
C TYR A 160 -11.51 9.08 3.61
N CYS A 161 -12.55 9.68 3.02
CA CYS A 161 -13.71 8.93 2.54
C CYS A 161 -13.31 7.90 1.47
N ARG A 162 -13.87 6.69 1.57
CA ARG A 162 -13.46 5.45 0.86
C ARG A 162 -13.65 5.52 -0.66
N TYR A 163 -14.39 6.49 -1.16
CA TYR A 163 -14.60 6.69 -2.58
C TYR A 163 -14.14 8.08 -3.04
N GLN A 164 -13.02 8.10 -3.73
CA GLN A 164 -12.69 9.20 -4.60
C GLN A 164 -12.46 8.58 -5.98
N LYS A 165 -13.49 8.61 -6.83
CA LYS A 165 -13.28 8.43 -8.27
C LYS A 165 -12.31 9.52 -8.71
N ARG A 166 -11.02 9.24 -8.62
CA ARG A 166 -9.99 10.03 -9.29
C ARG A 166 -10.33 9.87 -10.77
N HIS A 167 -10.66 10.98 -11.42
CA HIS A 167 -10.77 10.98 -12.88
C HIS A 167 -9.52 10.29 -13.43
N ILE A 168 -9.62 9.46 -14.47
CA ILE A 168 -8.46 8.66 -14.97
C ILE A 168 -7.23 9.53 -15.29
N THR A 169 -7.45 10.84 -15.45
CA THR A 169 -6.46 11.90 -15.64
C THR A 169 -5.80 12.42 -14.35
N GLY A 170 -6.10 11.85 -13.18
CA GLY A 170 -5.55 12.29 -11.89
C GLY A 170 -6.22 13.54 -11.28
N ARG A 171 -7.36 14.00 -11.80
CA ARG A 171 -8.07 15.19 -11.29
C ARG A 171 -9.13 14.76 -10.28
N GLY A 172 -8.96 15.18 -9.03
CA GLY A 172 -9.84 14.93 -7.89
C GLY A 172 -9.18 15.49 -6.63
N LEU A 173 -9.96 16.10 -5.74
CA LEU A 173 -9.47 16.60 -4.46
C LEU A 173 -9.68 15.52 -3.39
N ASP A 174 -8.70 15.35 -2.50
CA ASP A 174 -8.86 14.47 -1.36
C ASP A 174 -9.92 15.04 -0.41
N VAL A 175 -11.06 14.36 -0.30
CA VAL A 175 -12.12 14.71 0.65
C VAL A 175 -11.86 13.95 1.95
N TYR A 176 -11.83 14.70 3.05
CA TYR A 176 -11.64 14.15 4.38
C TYR A 176 -12.62 14.78 5.37
N VAL A 177 -12.92 14.02 6.41
CA VAL A 177 -13.71 14.47 7.57
C VAL A 177 -12.83 14.42 8.82
N ALA A 178 -13.21 15.18 9.85
CA ALA A 178 -12.52 15.14 11.13
C ALA A 178 -12.73 13.79 11.80
N SER A 179 -11.72 13.29 12.51
CA SER A 179 -11.82 12.03 13.27
C SER A 179 -13.01 11.99 14.22
N SER A 180 -13.43 13.13 14.78
CA SER A 180 -14.58 13.22 15.68
C SER A 180 -15.91 12.81 15.03
N ARG A 181 -15.98 12.77 13.70
CA ARG A 181 -17.16 12.40 12.91
C ARG A 181 -17.11 10.98 12.37
N ILE A 182 -16.12 10.22 12.80
CA ILE A 182 -16.06 8.80 12.52
C ILE A 182 -17.03 8.11 13.48
N ASN A 183 -17.98 7.37 12.93
CA ASN A 183 -18.94 6.57 13.69
C ASN A 183 -19.73 7.41 14.72
N ASP A 184 -20.18 8.60 14.33
CA ASP A 184 -20.97 9.52 15.17
C ASP A 184 -22.48 9.50 14.86
N HIS A 185 -22.94 8.56 14.02
CA HIS A 185 -24.30 8.43 13.49
C HIS A 185 -24.73 9.53 12.50
N VAL A 186 -23.79 10.36 12.02
CA VAL A 186 -24.04 11.37 10.99
C VAL A 186 -23.30 10.97 9.73
N CYS A 187 -23.97 11.07 8.57
CA CYS A 187 -23.33 10.79 7.28
C CYS A 187 -22.63 12.06 6.78
N ASP A 188 -21.32 12.19 7.02
CA ASP A 188 -20.49 13.29 6.51
C ASP A 188 -19.87 12.95 5.15
N CYS A 189 -19.46 11.70 4.93
CA CYS A 189 -18.97 11.27 3.62
C CYS A 189 -20.14 11.00 2.65
N CYS A 190 -20.02 11.43 1.38
CA CYS A 190 -21.07 11.19 0.38
C CYS A 190 -21.33 9.70 0.11
N ASP A 191 -20.34 8.85 0.38
CA ASP A 191 -20.42 7.40 0.22
C ASP A 191 -20.82 6.69 1.53
N GLY A 192 -20.98 7.43 2.63
CA GLY A 192 -21.27 6.87 3.95
C GLY A 192 -20.13 6.08 4.59
N SER A 193 -18.91 6.23 4.07
CA SER A 193 -17.78 5.39 4.50
C SER A 193 -17.25 5.70 5.90
N ASP A 194 -17.64 6.82 6.47
CA ASP A 194 -17.40 7.28 7.84
C ASP A 194 -18.23 6.53 8.90
N GLU A 195 -19.36 5.95 8.51
CA GLU A 195 -20.33 5.29 9.40
C GLU A 195 -20.39 3.76 9.21
N TRP A 196 -19.25 3.08 9.31
CA TRP A 196 -19.18 1.63 9.03
C TRP A 196 -19.51 0.73 10.23
N THR A 197 -19.51 1.24 11.46
CA THR A 197 -19.77 0.44 12.68
C THR A 197 -21.11 0.77 13.34
N THR A 198 -21.65 1.97 13.13
CA THR A 198 -22.82 2.51 13.85
C THR A 198 -24.17 1.95 13.38
N GLY A 199 -24.20 1.24 12.25
CA GLY A 199 -25.43 0.75 11.63
C GLY A 199 -26.29 1.88 11.04
N ALA A 200 -25.77 3.11 10.95
CA ALA A 200 -26.41 4.19 10.22
C ALA A 200 -26.46 3.81 8.72
N LYS A 201 -27.64 3.87 8.12
CA LYS A 201 -27.81 3.60 6.68
C LYS A 201 -27.53 4.86 5.89
N CYS A 202 -26.25 5.12 5.61
CA CYS A 202 -25.84 6.23 4.76
C CYS A 202 -25.95 5.83 3.27
N PRO A 203 -26.87 6.43 2.49
CA PRO A 203 -26.93 6.19 1.05
C PRO A 203 -25.72 6.81 0.35
N ASN A 204 -25.30 6.19 -0.76
CA ASN A 204 -24.25 6.76 -1.59
C ASN A 204 -24.83 7.83 -2.53
N ASP A 205 -24.61 9.10 -2.18
CA ASP A 205 -25.07 10.27 -2.92
C ASP A 205 -23.90 10.97 -3.67
N CYS A 206 -22.80 10.26 -3.93
CA CYS A 206 -21.67 10.82 -4.67
C CYS A 206 -22.02 11.03 -6.16
N ALA A 207 -21.63 12.20 -6.72
CA ALA A 207 -21.87 12.60 -8.11
C ALA A 207 -20.95 11.93 -9.15
#